data_AF-A0A3M1A2Q6-F1
#
_entry.id   AF-A0A3M1A2Q6-F1
#
_cell.length_a   1.000
_cell.length_b   1.000
_cell.length_c   1.000
_cell.angle_alpha   90.00
_cell.angle_beta   90.00
_cell.angle_gamma   90.00
#
_symmetry.space_group_name_H-M   'P 1'
#
loop_
_entity.id
_entity.type
_entity.pdbx_description
1 polymer ?
#
loop_
_entity_poly.entity_id
_entity_poly.type
_entity_poly.pdbx_seq_one_letter_code
_entity_poly.pdbx_strand_id
1 'polypeptide(L)'
;MDNPFIALGSVLAVALLVLLNWWLGGWRQARIEDGGFAAKRYRTDFWNDEIHEVAVDADGRAALIAIAGPGPAAGLVVAHGDAFVTRRLVPVRRSR
;
A
#
# COMPACT_ATOMS: atom_id res chain seq x y z
N MET A 1 -41.43 17.36 -16.57
CA MET A 1 -40.56 18.01 -17.58
C MET A 1 -39.15 17.52 -17.32
N ASP A 2 -38.77 16.46 -18.01
CA ASP A 2 -37.39 15.98 -17.98
C ASP A 2 -36.56 17.02 -18.70
N ASN A 3 -35.81 17.83 -17.95
CA ASN A 3 -34.96 18.86 -18.54
C ASN A 3 -33.66 18.19 -19.01
N PRO A 4 -33.50 17.95 -20.31
CA PRO A 4 -32.37 17.19 -20.84
C PRO A 4 -31.04 17.89 -20.57
N PHE A 5 -31.03 19.21 -20.39
CA PHE A 5 -29.83 19.98 -20.06
C PHE A 5 -29.35 19.71 -18.63
N ILE A 6 -30.27 19.49 -17.69
CA ILE A 6 -29.91 19.12 -16.31
C ILE A 6 -29.30 17.72 -16.33
N ALA A 7 -29.94 16.77 -17.03
CA ALA A 7 -29.42 15.41 -17.16
C ALA A 7 -28.03 15.41 -17.83
N LEU A 8 -27.85 16.15 -18.92
CA LEU A 8 -26.57 16.26 -19.63
C LEU A 8 -25.49 16.92 -18.75
N GLY A 9 -25.83 17.99 -18.03
CA GLY A 9 -24.93 18.66 -17.11
C GLY A 9 -24.49 17.75 -15.97
N SER A 10 -25.41 16.98 -15.39
CA SER A 10 -25.09 16.00 -14.35
C SER A 10 -24.17 14.89 -14.86
N VAL A 11 -24.44 14.34 -16.06
CA VAL A 11 -23.59 13.30 -16.66
C VAL A 11 -22.18 13.83 -16.92
N LEU A 12 -22.04 15.04 -17.47
CA LEU A 12 -20.75 15.69 -17.70
C LEU A 12 -19.99 15.93 -16.40
N ALA A 13 -20.66 16.41 -15.35
CA ALA A 13 -20.03 16.65 -14.06
C ALA A 13 -19.50 15.35 -13.44
N VAL A 14 -20.29 14.26 -13.47
CA VAL A 14 -19.87 12.95 -12.97
C VAL A 14 -18.70 12.41 -13.80
N ALA A 15 -18.78 12.49 -15.13
CA ALA A 15 -17.70 12.03 -16.01
C ALA A 15 -16.39 12.78 -15.75
N LEU A 16 -16.46 14.10 -15.57
CA LEU A 16 -15.28 14.93 -15.25
C LEU A 16 -14.66 14.54 -13.90
N LEU A 17 -15.51 14.27 -12.89
CA LEU A 17 -15.06 13.85 -11.56
C LEU A 17 -14.37 12.49 -11.60
N VAL A 18 -14.92 11.53 -12.35
CA VAL A 18 -14.31 10.20 -12.56
C VAL A 18 -12.98 10.33 -13.28
N LEU A 19 -12.91 11.14 -14.34
CA LEU A 19 -11.68 11.37 -15.09
C LEU A 19 -10.60 12.01 -14.23
N LEU A 20 -10.97 13.00 -13.41
CA LEU A 20 -10.08 13.65 -12.45
C LEU A 20 -9.57 12.66 -11.41
N ASN A 21 -10.44 11.83 -10.84
CA ASN A 21 -10.05 10.81 -9.86
C ASN A 21 -9.11 9.75 -10.46
N TRP A 22 -9.35 9.37 -11.71
CA TRP A 22 -8.48 8.46 -12.45
C TRP A 22 -7.12 9.09 -12.73
N TRP A 23 -7.09 10.36 -13.15
CA TRP A 23 -5.86 11.10 -13.44
C TRP A 23 -4.99 11.33 -12.19
N LEU A 24 -5.63 11.60 -11.04
CA LEU A 24 -4.95 11.69 -9.75
C LEU A 24 -4.42 10.34 -9.23
N GLY A 25 -4.61 9.25 -9.98
CA GLY A 25 -4.08 7.95 -9.64
C GLY A 25 -4.86 7.23 -8.55
N GLY A 26 -6.08 7.67 -8.21
CA GLY A 26 -6.91 6.99 -7.20
C GLY A 26 -7.29 5.55 -7.59
N TRP A 27 -7.06 5.15 -8.84
CA TRP A 27 -7.29 3.79 -9.34
C TRP A 27 -5.99 3.04 -9.64
N ARG A 28 -4.84 3.70 -9.46
CA ARG A 28 -3.53 3.09 -9.71
C ARG A 28 -3.19 2.25 -8.50
N GLN A 29 -3.08 0.93 -8.72
CA GLN A 29 -2.66 0.02 -7.66
C GLN A 29 -1.31 0.51 -7.10
N ALA A 30 -1.26 0.66 -5.78
CA ALA A 30 -0.03 0.91 -5.06
C ALA A 30 0.97 -0.19 -5.44
N ARG A 31 2.23 0.19 -5.65
CA ARG A 31 3.29 -0.73 -6.02
C ARG A 31 4.54 -0.39 -5.24
N ILE A 32 5.20 -1.41 -4.74
CA ILE A 32 6.51 -1.33 -4.13
C ILE A 32 7.53 -1.33 -5.25
N GLU A 33 8.20 -0.20 -5.43
CA GLU A 33 9.15 0.01 -6.53
C GLU A 33 10.47 -0.72 -6.28
N ASP A 34 10.96 -0.67 -5.03
CA ASP A 34 12.20 -1.29 -4.60
C ASP A 34 12.23 -1.55 -3.08
N GLY A 35 13.32 -2.15 -2.61
CA GLY A 35 13.53 -2.45 -1.19
C GLY A 35 13.69 -1.20 -0.31
N GLY A 36 14.21 -0.09 -0.87
CA GLY A 36 14.35 1.18 -0.15
C GLY A 36 13.00 1.84 0.11
N PHE A 37 12.10 1.81 -0.87
CA PHE A 37 10.72 2.24 -0.74
C PHE A 37 9.99 1.42 0.34
N ALA A 38 10.09 0.09 0.28
CA ALA A 38 9.51 -0.80 1.29
C ALA A 38 10.04 -0.51 2.70
N ALA A 39 11.36 -0.34 2.86
CA ALA A 39 11.98 0.00 4.14
C ALA A 39 11.49 1.33 4.69
N LYS A 40 11.40 2.37 3.84
CA LYS A 40 10.88 3.68 4.22
C LYS A 40 9.42 3.61 4.65
N ARG A 41 8.61 2.83 3.91
CA ARG A 41 7.20 2.65 4.24
C ARG A 41 7.03 1.93 5.57
N TYR A 42 7.77 0.86 5.80
CA TYR A 42 7.77 0.11 7.07
C TYR A 42 8.18 0.99 8.26
N ARG A 43 9.26 1.78 8.13
CA ARG A 43 9.74 2.68 9.18
C ARG A 43 8.75 3.77 9.57
N THR A 44 7.76 4.07 8.73
CA THR A 44 6.69 5.03 9.07
C THR A 44 5.91 4.53 10.29
N ASP A 45 5.68 3.22 10.39
CA ASP A 45 4.91 2.61 11.48
C ASP A 45 5.81 1.96 12.54
N PHE A 46 7.01 1.50 12.16
CA PHE A 46 7.96 0.77 13.01
C PHE A 46 9.36 1.41 12.97
N TRP A 47 9.47 2.66 13.40
CA TRP A 47 10.71 3.45 13.32
C TRP A 47 11.88 2.90 14.17
N ASN A 48 11.59 2.13 15.21
CA ASN A 48 12.58 1.59 16.15
C ASN A 48 13.16 0.23 15.75
N ASP A 49 12.62 -0.41 14.69
CA ASP A 49 13.16 -1.68 14.20
C ASP A 49 14.39 -1.42 13.30
N GLU A 50 15.46 -2.18 13.54
CA GLU A 50 16.63 -2.17 12.69
C GLU A 50 16.41 -3.12 11.50
N ILE A 51 16.46 -2.57 10.28
CA ILE A 51 16.23 -3.31 9.04
C ILE A 51 17.57 -3.87 8.55
N HIS A 52 17.64 -5.20 8.41
CA HIS A 52 18.83 -5.88 7.90
C HIS A 52 18.78 -6.10 6.39
N GLU A 53 17.68 -6.65 5.90
CA GLU A 53 17.49 -7.02 4.50
C GLU A 53 16.04 -6.81 4.08
N VAL A 54 15.81 -6.55 2.79
CA VAL A 54 14.47 -6.39 2.22
C VAL A 54 14.39 -7.19 0.93
N ALA A 55 13.41 -8.08 0.85
CA ALA A 55 13.05 -8.80 -0.36
C ALA A 55 11.71 -8.28 -0.88
N VAL A 56 11.67 -7.85 -2.14
CA VAL A 56 10.45 -7.40 -2.80
C VAL A 56 9.99 -8.47 -3.78
N ASP A 57 8.70 -8.74 -3.79
CA ASP A 57 8.07 -9.63 -4.76
C ASP A 57 8.23 -9.10 -6.19
N ALA A 58 8.26 -10.00 -7.18
CA ALA A 58 8.47 -9.66 -8.58
C ALA A 58 7.42 -8.66 -9.13
N ASP A 59 6.18 -8.77 -8.64
CA ASP A 59 5.08 -7.90 -9.03
C ASP A 59 5.07 -6.57 -8.25
N GLY A 60 5.94 -6.41 -7.25
CA GLY A 60 5.95 -5.24 -6.36
C GLY A 60 4.70 -5.13 -5.48
N ARG A 61 4.00 -6.26 -5.25
CA ARG A 61 2.77 -6.30 -4.44
C ARG A 61 3.04 -6.48 -2.95
N ALA A 62 4.16 -7.11 -2.61
CA ALA A 62 4.57 -7.34 -1.24
C ALA A 62 6.08 -7.20 -1.09
N ALA A 63 6.51 -6.86 0.12
CA ALA A 63 7.90 -6.90 0.52
C ALA A 63 8.02 -7.51 1.93
N LEU A 64 9.01 -8.38 2.08
CA LEU A 64 9.40 -8.97 3.35
C LEU A 64 10.67 -8.29 3.84
N ILE A 65 10.71 -7.96 5.12
CA ILE A 65 11.78 -7.19 5.75
C ILE A 65 12.36 -8.04 6.87
N ALA A 66 13.66 -8.33 6.80
CA ALA A 66 14.37 -8.95 7.91
C ALA A 66 14.69 -7.89 8.97
N ILE A 67 14.23 -8.13 10.20
CA ILE A 67 14.45 -7.23 11.34
C ILE A 67 15.58 -7.81 12.19
N ALA A 68 16.60 -7.00 12.48
CA ALA A 68 17.66 -7.35 13.41
C ALA A 68 17.18 -7.19 14.86
N GLY A 69 17.64 -8.08 15.74
CA GLY A 69 17.31 -7.99 17.17
C GLY A 69 17.40 -9.33 17.90
N PRO A 70 17.16 -9.33 19.23
CA PRO A 70 17.34 -10.49 20.09
C PRO A 70 16.28 -11.59 19.91
N GLY A 71 15.39 -11.49 18.92
CA GLY A 71 14.37 -12.49 18.64
C GLY A 71 13.96 -12.49 17.17
N PRO A 72 13.44 -13.63 16.67
CA PRO A 72 12.95 -13.73 15.31
C PRO A 72 11.77 -12.77 15.09
N ALA A 73 11.97 -11.77 14.23
CA ALA A 73 10.93 -10.87 13.79
C ALA A 73 11.11 -10.58 12.30
N ALA A 74 10.01 -10.36 11.59
CA ALA A 74 10.02 -9.93 10.21
C ALA A 74 9.01 -8.81 10.00
N GLY A 75 9.34 -7.84 9.17
CA GLY A 75 8.40 -6.84 8.69
C GLY A 75 7.73 -7.33 7.41
N LEU A 76 6.49 -6.94 7.20
CA LEU A 76 5.74 -7.20 5.99
C LEU A 76 5.12 -5.89 5.53
N VAL A 77 5.29 -5.56 4.25
CA VAL A 77 4.62 -4.44 3.58
C VAL A 77 3.84 -5.02 2.41
N VAL A 78 2.55 -4.74 2.33
CA VAL A 78 1.67 -5.22 1.25
C VAL A 78 0.95 -4.04 0.63
N ALA A 79 0.99 -3.96 -0.70
CA ALA A 79 0.14 -3.04 -1.44
C ALA A 79 -1.30 -3.56 -1.47
N HIS A 80 -2.25 -2.72 -1.08
CA HIS A 80 -3.66 -3.05 -1.03
C HIS A 80 -4.48 -1.88 -1.58
N GLY A 81 -5.03 -2.06 -2.79
CA GLY A 81 -5.67 -0.96 -3.51
C GLY A 81 -4.65 0.13 -3.85
N ASP A 82 -4.93 1.35 -3.43
CA ASP A 82 -4.08 2.55 -3.55
C ASP A 82 -3.21 2.79 -2.29
N ALA A 83 -3.30 1.92 -1.29
CA ALA A 83 -2.62 2.05 -0.01
C ALA A 83 -1.59 0.93 0.24
N PHE A 84 -0.84 1.08 1.33
CA PHE A 84 0.08 0.06 1.84
C PHE A 84 -0.25 -0.31 3.27
N VAL A 85 -0.33 -1.61 3.54
CA VAL A 85 -0.49 -2.20 4.86
C VAL A 85 0.88 -2.66 5.35
N THR A 86 1.23 -2.31 6.58
CA THR A 86 2.46 -2.74 7.24
C THR A 86 2.11 -3.65 8.42
N ARG A 87 2.91 -4.69 8.63
CA ARG A 87 2.78 -5.61 9.77
C ARG A 87 4.15 -6.00 10.27
N ARG A 88 4.30 -6.00 11.59
CA ARG A 88 5.41 -6.67 12.27
C ARG A 88 4.99 -8.07 12.65
N LEU A 89 5.68 -9.07 12.12
CA LEU A 89 5.44 -10.49 12.34
C LEU A 89 6.38 -10.97 13.44
N VAL A 90 5.79 -11.54 14.49
CA VAL A 90 6.51 -12.20 15.58
C VAL A 90 5.98 -13.62 15.73
N PRO A 91 6.82 -14.62 15.98
CA PRO A 91 6.35 -15.99 16.13
C PRO A 91 5.51 -16.14 17.38
N VAL A 92 4.36 -16.78 17.22
CA VAL A 92 3.51 -17.18 18.35
C VAL A 92 4.08 -18.49 18.89
N ARG A 93 4.63 -18.47 20.11
CA ARG A 93 4.95 -19.71 20.84
C ARG A 93 3.63 -20.44 21.10
N ARG A 94 3.37 -21.53 20.38
CA ARG A 94 2.38 -22.52 20.80
C ARG A 94 3.04 -23.36 21.90
N SER A 95 2.60 -23.22 23.14
CA SER A 95 2.93 -24.17 24.21
C SER A 95 2.42 -25.55 23.78
N ARG A 96 3.33 -26.50 23.62
CA ARG A 96 2.99 -27.93 23.53
C ARG A 96 2.73 -28.45 24.92
#